data_AF-A0A914Y2P0-F1
#
_entry.id   AF-A0A914Y2P0-F1
#
_cell.length_a   1.000
_cell.length_b   1.000
_cell.length_c   1.000
_cell.angle_alpha   90.00
_cell.angle_beta   90.00
_cell.angle_gamma   90.00
#
_symmetry.space_group_name_H-M   'P 1'
#
loop_
_entity.id
_entity.type
_entity.pdbx_description
1 polymer ?
#
loop_
_entity_poly.entity_id
_entity_poly.type
_entity_poly.pdbx_seq_one_letter_code
_entity_poly.pdbx_strand_id
1 'polypeptide(L)'
;MPNVRFYDVPGSGAMSHKAANYYEDKALCGFDCLVILVQQTLAEEEIKFALAALEYNQKVVFVRSKCDIDFHLKDESGKNLRSIPSPEEIREHINELRYGFNRELENHAPQLSAIKCFFISSKSMRAIVRGEPSDMSFEEAEFLDYLYKQSKNARGISTF
;
A
#
# COMPACT_ATOMS: atom_id res chain seq x y z
N MET A 1 2.07 -14.82 -11.81
CA MET A 1 1.76 -13.66 -12.67
C MET A 1 2.91 -13.41 -13.66
N PRO A 2 2.95 -14.10 -14.81
CA PRO A 2 4.12 -14.04 -15.71
C PRO A 2 4.33 -12.68 -16.41
N ASN A 3 3.34 -11.78 -16.38
CA ASN A 3 3.35 -10.54 -17.17
C ASN A 3 3.23 -9.26 -16.32
N VAL A 4 3.49 -9.33 -15.01
CA VAL A 4 3.57 -8.14 -14.14
C VAL A 4 5.03 -7.97 -13.74
N ARG A 5 5.59 -6.78 -13.94
CA ARG A 5 6.95 -6.44 -13.53
C ARG A 5 6.88 -5.40 -12.43
N PHE A 6 7.49 -5.69 -11.29
CA PHE A 6 7.65 -4.76 -10.19
C PHE A 6 9.03 -4.11 -10.30
N TYR A 7 9.07 -2.80 -10.12
CA TYR A 7 10.30 -2.02 -10.05
C TYR A 7 10.34 -1.38 -8.68
N ASP A 8 11.38 -1.70 -7.91
CA ASP A 8 11.65 -1.01 -6.66
C ASP A 8 12.35 0.31 -6.99
N VAL A 9 11.74 1.41 -6.59
CA VAL A 9 12.21 2.76 -6.90
C VAL A 9 12.77 3.37 -5.62
N PRO A 10 13.93 4.04 -5.64
CA PRO A 10 14.49 4.65 -4.44
C PRO A 10 13.49 5.61 -3.76
N GLY A 11 13.58 5.77 -2.45
CA GLY A 11 12.78 6.78 -1.75
C GLY A 11 13.27 8.19 -2.08
N SER A 12 12.35 9.15 -2.18
CA SER A 12 12.69 10.56 -2.43
C SER A 12 13.59 11.17 -1.34
N GLY A 13 13.45 10.71 -0.09
CA GLY A 13 14.28 11.14 1.04
C GLY A 13 15.73 10.62 1.04
N ALA A 14 16.08 9.67 0.18
CA ALA A 14 17.44 9.12 0.09
C ALA A 14 18.35 9.94 -0.85
N MET A 15 17.80 10.87 -1.62
CA MET A 15 18.52 11.66 -2.61
C MET A 15 18.76 13.08 -2.05
N SER A 16 20.00 13.55 -2.12
CA SER A 16 20.42 14.92 -1.78
C SER A 16 19.89 15.99 -2.75
N HIS A 17 18.90 15.67 -3.58
CA HIS A 17 18.34 16.53 -4.62
C HIS A 17 16.89 16.90 -4.32
N LYS A 18 16.51 18.13 -4.69
CA LYS A 18 15.19 18.70 -4.44
C LYS A 18 14.10 17.78 -5.01
N ALA A 19 13.25 17.25 -4.13
CA ALA A 19 12.14 16.34 -4.43
C ALA A 19 11.14 16.85 -5.48
N ALA A 20 11.22 18.12 -5.88
CA ALA A 20 10.29 18.76 -6.82
C ALA A 20 10.22 18.06 -8.18
N ASN A 21 11.32 17.49 -8.68
CA ASN A 21 11.37 16.87 -10.02
C ASN A 21 11.47 15.34 -9.97
N TYR A 22 11.35 14.72 -8.79
CA TYR A 22 11.62 13.29 -8.62
C TYR A 22 10.78 12.40 -9.54
N TYR A 23 9.52 12.78 -9.75
CA TYR A 23 8.58 12.05 -10.60
C TYR A 23 9.07 11.94 -12.06
N GLU A 24 9.62 13.04 -12.57
CA GLU A 24 10.15 13.14 -13.93
C GLU A 24 11.56 12.54 -14.03
N ASP A 25 12.42 12.84 -13.05
CA ASP A 25 13.81 12.37 -12.99
C ASP A 25 13.91 10.83 -12.96
N LYS A 26 12.92 10.17 -12.36
CA LYS A 26 12.81 8.71 -12.32
C LYS A 26 11.89 8.14 -13.39
N ALA A 27 11.40 8.98 -14.30
CA ALA A 27 10.47 8.62 -15.37
C ALA A 27 9.28 7.80 -14.83
N LEU A 28 8.73 8.21 -13.67
CA LEU A 28 7.63 7.48 -13.03
C LEU A 28 6.37 7.48 -13.91
N CYS A 29 6.24 8.45 -14.81
CA CYS A 29 5.20 8.48 -15.84
C CYS A 29 5.23 7.29 -16.80
N GLY A 30 6.33 6.54 -16.89
CA GLY A 30 6.47 5.37 -17.75
C GLY A 30 5.81 4.10 -17.22
N PHE A 31 5.29 4.09 -15.98
CA PHE A 31 4.66 2.91 -15.39
C PHE A 31 3.14 2.88 -15.61
N ASP A 32 2.58 1.69 -15.84
CA ASP A 32 1.12 1.52 -15.95
C ASP A 32 0.39 1.79 -14.63
N CYS A 33 1.06 1.51 -13.51
CA CYS A 33 0.53 1.66 -12.17
C CYS A 33 1.62 2.04 -11.17
N LEU A 34 1.31 3.01 -10.31
CA LEU A 34 2.11 3.42 -9.17
C LEU A 34 1.55 2.82 -7.88
N VAL A 35 2.37 2.05 -7.17
CA VAL A 35 2.08 1.55 -5.82
C VAL A 35 2.82 2.41 -4.83
N ILE A 36 2.09 3.22 -4.05
CA ILE A 36 2.67 4.12 -3.05
C ILE A 36 2.60 3.43 -1.69
N LEU A 37 3.78 3.11 -1.14
CA LEU A 37 3.90 2.54 0.20
C LEU A 37 3.79 3.65 1.23
N VAL A 38 2.79 3.57 2.10
CA VAL A 38 2.57 4.52 3.20
C VAL A 38 2.94 3.84 4.52
N GLN A 39 3.50 4.63 5.44
CA GLN A 39 3.78 4.19 6.81
C GLN A 39 2.61 4.54 7.75
N GLN A 40 2.90 5.13 8.91
CA GLN A 40 1.88 5.44 9.92
C GLN A 40 1.03 6.68 9.56
N THR A 41 1.66 7.65 8.89
CA THR A 41 1.07 8.93 8.47
C THR A 41 1.35 9.14 6.99
N LEU A 42 0.43 9.81 6.30
CA LEU A 42 0.54 10.17 4.91
C LEU A 42 1.48 11.39 4.77
N ALA A 43 2.65 11.16 4.19
CA ALA A 43 3.64 12.19 3.95
C ALA A 43 3.26 13.09 2.76
N GLU A 44 3.76 14.32 2.76
CA GLU A 44 3.49 15.29 1.69
C GLU A 44 4.01 14.79 0.33
N GLU A 45 5.13 14.06 0.32
CA GLU A 45 5.70 13.45 -0.88
C GLU A 45 4.80 12.39 -1.48
N GLU A 46 4.16 11.56 -0.64
CA GLU A 46 3.24 10.50 -1.08
C GLU A 46 2.00 11.11 -1.74
N ILE A 47 1.50 12.23 -1.18
CA ILE A 47 0.41 13.02 -1.79
C ILE A 47 0.84 13.58 -3.15
N LYS A 48 2.02 14.20 -3.23
CA LYS A 48 2.54 14.77 -4.49
C LYS A 48 2.67 13.72 -5.59
N PHE A 49 3.17 12.53 -5.26
CA PHE A 49 3.29 11.43 -6.23
C PHE A 49 1.93 10.91 -6.69
N ALA A 50 0.97 10.80 -5.78
CA ALA A 50 -0.38 10.39 -6.15
C ALA A 50 -1.06 11.42 -7.06
N LEU A 51 -0.90 12.71 -6.78
CA LEU A 51 -1.42 13.79 -7.63
C LEU A 51 -0.79 13.78 -9.01
N ALA A 52 0.54 13.70 -9.09
CA ALA A 52 1.24 13.59 -10.36
C ALA A 52 0.76 12.35 -11.16
N ALA A 53 0.59 11.20 -10.52
CA ALA A 53 0.06 10.01 -11.18
C ALA A 53 -1.33 10.24 -11.78
N LEU A 54 -2.22 10.97 -11.09
CA LEU A 54 -3.52 11.33 -11.64
C LEU A 54 -3.40 12.28 -12.85
N GLU A 55 -2.51 13.27 -12.80
CA GLU A 55 -2.24 14.19 -13.92
C GLU A 55 -1.76 13.45 -15.17
N TYR A 56 -0.92 12.42 -14.99
CA TYR A 56 -0.44 11.55 -16.06
C TYR A 56 -1.42 10.41 -16.45
N ASN A 57 -2.65 10.41 -15.90
CA ASN A 57 -3.66 9.35 -16.10
C ASN A 57 -3.18 7.93 -15.73
N GLN A 58 -2.21 7.83 -14.83
CA GLN A 58 -1.69 6.55 -14.34
C GLN A 58 -2.59 5.99 -13.26
N LYS A 59 -2.63 4.66 -13.16
CA LYS A 59 -3.30 4.01 -12.03
C LYS A 59 -2.46 4.19 -10.78
N VAL A 60 -3.06 4.61 -9.69
CA VAL A 60 -2.40 4.77 -8.40
C VAL A 60 -3.14 3.99 -7.33
N VAL A 61 -2.39 3.39 -6.41
CA VAL A 61 -2.92 2.66 -5.27
C VAL A 61 -2.01 2.89 -4.06
N PHE A 62 -2.63 3.11 -2.90
CA PHE A 62 -1.90 3.18 -1.64
C PHE A 62 -1.81 1.80 -1.00
N VAL A 63 -0.69 1.55 -0.33
CA VAL A 63 -0.48 0.33 0.43
C VAL A 63 0.13 0.71 1.77
N ARG A 64 -0.64 0.57 2.85
CA ARG A 64 -0.12 0.74 4.21
C ARG A 64 0.54 -0.54 4.65
N SER A 65 1.85 -0.47 4.89
CA SER A 65 2.65 -1.62 5.31
C SER A 65 2.81 -1.68 6.82
N LYS A 66 3.23 -2.85 7.34
CA LYS A 66 3.53 -3.08 8.77
C LYS A 66 2.32 -2.89 9.68
N CYS A 67 1.11 -3.16 9.19
CA CYS A 67 -0.10 -3.13 10.00
C CYS A 67 -0.08 -4.16 11.14
N ASP A 68 0.86 -5.11 11.14
CA ASP A 68 1.07 -6.04 12.24
C ASP A 68 1.90 -5.48 13.40
N ILE A 69 2.53 -4.31 13.26
CA ILE A 69 3.46 -3.79 14.28
C ILE A 69 2.76 -3.46 15.61
N ASP A 70 1.52 -2.98 15.54
CA ASP A 70 0.74 -2.60 16.72
C ASP A 70 0.33 -3.83 17.55
N PHE A 71 0.23 -5.01 16.91
CA PHE A 71 0.06 -6.29 17.61
C PHE A 71 1.35 -6.83 18.24
N HIS A 72 2.50 -6.23 17.94
CA HIS A 72 3.82 -6.67 18.43
C HIS A 72 4.40 -5.74 19.50
N LEU A 73 3.62 -4.77 20.00
CA LEU A 73 4.02 -3.92 21.11
C LEU A 73 4.22 -4.78 22.37
N LYS A 74 5.45 -4.73 22.90
CA LYS A 74 5.84 -5.39 24.16
C LYS A 74 5.34 -4.55 25.34
N ASP A 75 5.04 -5.18 26.48
CA ASP A 75 4.91 -4.42 27.73
C ASP A 75 6.24 -3.80 28.16
N GLU A 76 6.15 -2.96 29.18
CA GLU A 76 7.28 -2.39 29.94
C GLU A 76 8.26 -3.46 30.45
N SER A 77 7.85 -4.74 30.53
CA SER A 77 8.68 -5.89 30.93
C SER A 77 9.34 -6.63 29.75
N GLY A 78 9.17 -6.14 28.51
CA GLY A 78 9.72 -6.77 27.31
C GLY A 78 9.04 -8.09 26.92
N LYS A 79 7.93 -8.45 27.57
CA LYS A 79 7.12 -9.62 27.24
C LYS A 79 6.22 -9.25 26.05
N ASN A 80 6.09 -10.18 25.09
CA ASN A 80 5.06 -10.06 24.06
C ASN A 80 3.70 -10.15 24.75
N LEU A 81 3.09 -9.00 25.04
CA LEU A 81 1.70 -8.94 25.46
C LEU A 81 0.83 -9.13 24.22
N ARG A 82 0.45 -10.37 23.98
CA ARG A 82 -0.80 -10.86 23.38
C ARG A 82 -0.52 -12.05 22.49
N SER A 83 -1.41 -13.03 22.64
CA SER A 83 -1.66 -14.14 21.74
C SER A 83 -1.72 -13.69 20.29
N ILE A 84 -1.52 -14.64 19.36
CA ILE A 84 -1.84 -14.45 17.94
C ILE A 84 -3.24 -13.78 17.87
N PRO A 85 -3.38 -12.58 17.28
CA PRO A 85 -4.66 -11.89 17.25
C PRO A 85 -5.66 -12.73 16.45
N SER A 86 -6.90 -12.76 16.91
CA SER A 86 -7.99 -13.40 16.17
C SER A 86 -8.27 -12.68 14.85
N PRO A 87 -8.86 -13.35 13.85
CA PRO A 87 -9.30 -12.73 12.61
C PRO A 87 -10.17 -11.48 12.79
N GLU A 88 -11.03 -11.47 13.83
CA GLU A 88 -11.89 -10.32 14.14
C GLU A 88 -11.10 -9.12 14.67
N GLU A 89 -10.11 -9.35 15.55
CA GLU A 89 -9.23 -8.27 16.03
C GLU A 89 -8.41 -7.66 14.90
N ILE A 90 -7.95 -8.48 13.95
CA ILE A 90 -7.26 -8.00 12.74
C ILE A 90 -8.20 -7.13 11.90
N ARG A 91 -9.44 -7.58 11.69
CA ARG A 91 -10.45 -6.85 10.91
C ARG A 91 -10.82 -5.52 11.55
N GLU A 92 -11.04 -5.48 12.86
CA GLU A 92 -11.31 -4.25 13.60
C GLU A 92 -10.14 -3.28 13.50
N HIS A 93 -8.91 -3.76 13.71
CA HIS A 93 -7.71 -2.94 13.58
C HIS A 93 -7.55 -2.35 12.16
N ILE A 94 -7.77 -3.14 11.11
CA ILE A 94 -7.75 -2.64 9.73
C ILE A 94 -8.80 -1.55 9.51
N ASN A 95 -10.01 -1.70 10.07
CA ASN A 95 -11.05 -0.69 9.97
C ASN A 95 -10.65 0.62 10.66
N GLU A 96 -10.02 0.55 11.83
CA GLU A 96 -9.50 1.73 12.54
C GLU A 96 -8.41 2.44 11.73
N LEU A 97 -7.44 1.68 11.20
CA LEU A 97 -6.38 2.21 10.36
C LEU A 97 -6.94 2.85 9.09
N ARG A 98 -7.93 2.20 8.45
CA ARG A 98 -8.64 2.72 7.28
C ARG A 98 -9.38 4.01 7.57
N TYR A 99 -10.09 4.07 8.68
CA TYR A 99 -10.79 5.28 9.09
C TYR A 99 -9.81 6.43 9.31
N GLY A 100 -8.70 6.18 10.00
CA GLY A 100 -7.64 7.18 10.21
C GLY A 100 -7.04 7.68 8.90
N PHE A 101 -6.68 6.76 8.01
CA PHE A 101 -6.10 7.09 6.71
C PHE A 101 -7.07 7.89 5.81
N ASN A 102 -8.34 7.48 5.75
CA ASN A 102 -9.35 8.19 4.95
C ASN A 102 -9.56 9.62 5.47
N ARG A 103 -9.61 9.81 6.79
CA ARG A 103 -9.72 11.15 7.40
C ARG A 103 -8.50 12.02 7.08
N GLU A 104 -7.30 11.44 7.08
CA GLU A 104 -6.08 12.14 6.70
C GLU A 104 -6.12 12.58 5.22
N LEU A 105 -6.55 11.69 4.32
CA LEU A 105 -6.77 12.02 2.91
C LEU A 105 -7.82 13.11 2.73
N GLU A 106 -8.97 13.03 3.39
CA GLU A 106 -10.03 14.04 3.29
C GLU A 106 -9.55 15.44 3.72
N ASN A 107 -8.72 15.50 4.76
CA ASN A 107 -8.21 16.76 5.30
C ASN A 107 -7.08 17.36 4.45
N HIS A 108 -6.18 16.54 3.90
CA HIS A 108 -4.95 17.01 3.25
C HIS A 108 -4.99 16.92 1.73
N ALA A 109 -5.75 15.98 1.17
CA ALA A 109 -5.79 15.70 -0.26
C ALA A 109 -7.16 15.09 -0.67
N PRO A 110 -8.28 15.82 -0.53
CA PRO A 110 -9.63 15.30 -0.78
C PRO A 110 -9.80 14.74 -2.21
N GLN A 111 -9.05 15.25 -3.18
CA GLN A 111 -9.00 14.75 -4.56
C GLN A 111 -8.48 13.31 -4.68
N LEU A 112 -7.77 12.80 -3.66
CA LEU A 112 -7.23 11.45 -3.60
C LEU A 112 -8.14 10.48 -2.82
N SER A 113 -9.25 10.96 -2.25
CA SER A 113 -10.17 10.15 -1.41
C SER A 113 -10.76 8.93 -2.10
N ALA A 114 -10.86 8.95 -3.43
CA ALA A 114 -11.34 7.82 -4.23
C ALA A 114 -10.27 6.73 -4.47
N ILE A 115 -8.99 6.99 -4.15
CA ILE A 115 -7.91 6.04 -4.36
C ILE A 115 -7.96 4.98 -3.26
N LYS A 116 -7.89 3.71 -3.67
CA LYS A 116 -7.92 2.59 -2.73
C LYS A 116 -6.62 2.49 -1.94
N CYS A 117 -6.75 2.18 -0.65
CA CYS A 117 -5.64 1.83 0.23
C CYS A 117 -5.80 0.39 0.74
N PHE A 118 -4.76 -0.41 0.57
CA PHE A 118 -4.67 -1.79 1.06
C PHE A 118 -3.81 -1.86 2.32
N PHE A 119 -4.26 -2.63 3.32
CA PHE A 119 -3.57 -2.81 4.59
C PHE A 119 -2.90 -4.18 4.62
N ILE A 120 -1.56 -4.19 4.63
CA ILE A 120 -0.79 -5.41 4.46
C ILE A 120 0.26 -5.64 5.56
N SER A 121 0.53 -6.91 5.81
CA SER A 121 1.61 -7.43 6.62
C SER A 121 2.59 -8.26 5.78
N SER A 122 3.88 -8.03 6.02
CA SER A 122 4.94 -8.85 5.42
C SER A 122 4.85 -10.33 5.78
N LYS A 123 4.26 -10.67 6.95
CA LYS A 123 4.09 -12.06 7.39
C LYS A 123 3.02 -12.76 6.58
N SER A 124 1.84 -12.14 6.46
CA SER A 124 0.73 -12.66 5.65
C SER A 124 1.13 -12.78 4.17
N MET A 125 1.79 -11.75 3.61
CA MET A 125 2.28 -11.80 2.22
C MET A 125 3.24 -12.98 1.97
N ARG A 126 4.16 -13.26 2.91
CA ARG A 126 5.09 -14.40 2.79
C ARG A 126 4.38 -15.74 2.86
N ALA A 127 3.39 -15.89 3.73
CA ALA A 127 2.60 -17.11 3.83
C ALA A 127 1.89 -17.40 2.49
N ILE A 128 1.23 -16.38 1.92
CA ILE A 128 0.56 -16.47 0.61
C ILE A 128 1.53 -16.90 -0.49
N VAL A 129 2.71 -16.26 -0.58
CA VAL A 129 3.72 -16.57 -1.61
C VAL A 129 4.26 -18.01 -1.47
N ARG A 130 4.32 -18.54 -0.24
CA ARG A 130 4.76 -19.91 0.03
C ARG A 130 3.67 -20.96 -0.12
N GLY A 131 2.42 -20.55 -0.35
CA GLY A 131 1.26 -21.45 -0.34
C GLY A 131 0.92 -21.98 1.05
N GLU A 132 1.39 -21.30 2.10
CA GLU A 132 1.05 -21.59 3.49
C GLU A 132 -0.33 -20.98 3.81
N PRO A 133 -1.17 -21.63 4.62
CA PRO A 133 -2.38 -21.01 5.14
C PRO A 133 -1.99 -19.75 5.93
N SER A 134 -2.54 -18.60 5.52
CA SER A 134 -2.45 -17.37 6.30
C SER A 134 -3.72 -17.24 7.12
N ASP A 135 -3.60 -17.43 8.44
CA ASP A 135 -4.71 -17.21 9.38
C ASP A 135 -4.97 -15.70 9.62
N MET A 136 -4.20 -14.82 8.96
CA MET A 136 -4.28 -13.38 9.14
C MET A 136 -5.23 -12.77 8.09
N SER A 137 -6.30 -12.10 8.54
CA SER A 137 -7.31 -11.46 7.69
C SER A 137 -6.88 -10.07 7.16
N PHE A 138 -5.64 -9.94 6.71
CA PHE A 138 -5.16 -8.75 6.00
C PHE A 138 -5.58 -8.79 4.51
N GLU A 139 -5.27 -7.72 3.77
CA GLU A 139 -5.83 -7.48 2.44
C GLU A 139 -4.88 -7.89 1.30
N GLU A 140 -3.85 -8.71 1.56
CA GLU A 140 -2.84 -9.04 0.54
C GLU A 140 -3.43 -9.78 -0.65
N ALA A 141 -4.34 -10.73 -0.42
CA ALA A 141 -5.00 -11.46 -1.52
C ALA A 141 -5.79 -10.51 -2.42
N GLU A 142 -6.51 -9.55 -1.82
CA GLU A 142 -7.27 -8.54 -2.53
C GLU A 142 -6.36 -7.55 -3.29
N PHE A 143 -5.24 -7.16 -2.68
CA PHE A 143 -4.22 -6.32 -3.31
C PHE A 143 -3.59 -7.00 -4.54
N LEU A 144 -3.22 -8.27 -4.42
CA LEU A 144 -2.65 -9.03 -5.53
C LEU A 144 -3.68 -9.22 -6.66
N ASP A 145 -4.94 -9.52 -6.34
CA ASP A 145 -6.02 -9.59 -7.32
C ASP A 145 -6.28 -8.24 -8.00
N TYR A 146 -6.24 -7.14 -7.24
CA TYR A 146 -6.33 -5.79 -7.79
C TYR A 146 -5.23 -5.54 -8.82
N LEU A 147 -3.96 -5.80 -8.48
CA LEU A 147 -2.84 -5.62 -9.41
C LEU A 147 -2.98 -6.52 -10.66
N TYR A 148 -3.45 -7.76 -10.47
CA TYR A 148 -3.70 -8.66 -11.59
C TYR A 148 -4.74 -8.08 -12.55
N LYS A 149 -5.87 -7.59 -12.03
CA LYS A 149 -6.94 -6.98 -12.82
C LYS A 149 -6.46 -5.73 -13.54
N GLN A 150 -5.70 -4.86 -12.87
CA GLN A 150 -5.10 -3.69 -13.53
C GLN A 150 -4.20 -4.10 -14.70
N SER A 151 -3.40 -5.16 -14.55
CA SER A 151 -2.52 -5.67 -15.62
C SER A 151 -3.27 -6.22 -16.85
N LYS A 152 -4.51 -6.68 -16.68
CA LYS A 152 -5.36 -7.13 -17.80
C LYS A 152 -6.03 -5.95 -18.49
N ASN A 153 -6.54 -5.00 -17.71
CA ASN A 153 -7.21 -3.80 -18.21
C ASN A 153 -6.25 -2.93 -19.03
N ALA A 154 -4.99 -2.79 -18.60
CA ALA A 154 -3.95 -2.07 -19.34
C ALA A 154 -3.67 -2.66 -20.73
N ARG A 155 -4.03 -3.94 -20.97
CA ARG A 155 -3.85 -4.62 -22.26
C ARG A 155 -5.09 -4.61 -23.14
N GLY A 156 -6.20 -4.00 -22.71
CA GLY A 156 -7.48 -4.08 -23.43
C GLY A 156 -8.05 -5.50 -23.51
N ILE A 157 -7.61 -6.43 -22.66
CA ILE A 157 -8.13 -7.79 -22.62
C ILE A 157 -9.36 -7.78 -21.72
N SER A 158 -10.52 -7.57 -22.32
CA SER A 158 -11.83 -7.68 -21.66
C SER A 158 -12.00 -9.08 -21.09
N THR A 159 -12.10 -9.20 -19.76
CA THR A 159 -12.57 -10.42 -19.11
C THR A 159 -14.09 -10.49 -19.26
N PHE A 160 -14.54 -11.39 -20.13
CA PHE A 160 -15.91 -11.90 -20.15
C PHE A 160 -16.10 -12.93 -19.03
#